data_AF-A0A957IRY9-F1
#
_entry.id   AF-A0A957IRY9-F1
#
_cell.length_a   1.000
_cell.length_b   1.000
_cell.length_c   1.000
_cell.angle_alpha   90.00
_cell.angle_beta   90.00
_cell.angle_gamma   90.00
#
_symmetry.space_group_name_H-M   'P 1'
#
loop_
_entity.id
_entity.type
_entity.pdbx_description
1 polymer ?
#
loop_
_entity_poly.entity_id
_entity_poly.type
_entity_poly.pdbx_seq_one_letter_code
_entity_poly.pdbx_strand_id
1 'polypeptide(L)'
;MPHLFQDSSDKALLQACRQGNEAAWEQLVAKYERLVYAIPLNYGLSRDEAADIAQHSFILLLQNLDSLRDDERLGGWLAMVARRHSWRVLARRQREQATPDDDLATLPNQVDDSQRQQRERQERLEWVMAGLNQLDDRCRQLLLALYFESDQPTYEAIAQQFNMRVGSIGPTRARCLARLKEYLPN
;
A
#
# COMPACT_ATOMS: atom_id res chain seq x y z
N MET A 1 11.52 23.91 12.47
CA MET A 1 12.77 23.11 12.49
C MET A 1 12.74 22.18 11.27
N PRO A 2 13.43 22.45 10.15
CA PRO A 2 13.30 21.64 8.95
C PRO A 2 14.63 20.95 8.58
N HIS A 3 14.88 19.74 9.08
CA HIS A 3 15.97 18.88 8.57
C HIS A 3 15.66 17.39 8.76
N LEU A 4 14.68 16.82 8.05
CA LEU A 4 14.53 15.35 7.95
C LEU A 4 13.98 14.94 6.57
N PHE A 5 14.70 15.30 5.51
CA PHE A 5 14.50 14.73 4.18
C PHE A 5 15.84 14.21 3.65
N GLN A 6 16.46 13.28 4.37
CA GLN A 6 17.43 12.39 3.76
C GLN A 6 16.68 11.17 3.26
N ASP A 7 16.68 11.00 1.93
CA ASP A 7 16.12 9.86 1.21
C ASP A 7 16.96 8.61 1.55
N SER A 8 16.82 8.15 2.79
CA SER A 8 17.49 6.97 3.32
C SER A 8 16.80 5.75 2.75
N SER A 9 17.58 4.82 2.22
CA SER A 9 17.07 3.53 1.77
C SER A 9 16.31 2.83 2.91
N ASP A 10 15.26 2.08 2.56
CA ASP A 10 14.42 1.34 3.52
C ASP A 10 15.27 0.46 4.44
N LYS A 11 16.33 -0.13 3.88
CA LYS A 11 17.36 -0.88 4.58
C LYS A 11 18.09 -0.10 5.65
N ALA A 12 18.55 1.11 5.33
CA ALA A 12 19.26 1.96 6.28
C ALA A 12 18.35 2.39 7.45
N LEU A 13 17.10 2.75 7.15
CA LEU A 13 16.11 3.11 8.16
C LEU A 13 15.79 1.93 9.07
N LEU A 14 15.52 0.75 8.50
CA LEU A 14 15.22 -0.46 9.27
C LEU A 14 16.39 -0.88 10.17
N GLN A 15 17.62 -0.81 9.67
CA GLN A 15 18.80 -1.13 10.47
C GLN A 15 18.98 -0.16 11.65
N ALA A 16 18.74 1.13 11.44
CA ALA A 16 18.80 2.13 12.51
C ALA A 16 17.66 1.95 13.53
N CYS A 17 16.44 1.61 13.08
CA CYS A 17 15.33 1.28 13.97
C CYS A 17 15.65 0.06 14.85
N ARG A 18 16.29 -0.98 14.30
CA ARG A 18 16.73 -2.17 15.07
C ARG A 18 17.78 -1.83 16.14
N GLN A 19 18.52 -0.75 15.95
CA GLN A 19 19.49 -0.24 16.93
C GLN A 19 18.86 0.67 17.99
N GLY A 20 17.53 0.85 17.98
CA GLY A 20 16.82 1.70 18.92
C GLY A 20 16.87 3.19 18.59
N ASN A 21 17.20 3.57 17.35
CA ASN A 21 17.23 4.98 16.95
C ASN A 21 15.81 5.53 16.74
N GLU A 22 15.34 6.35 17.68
CA GLU A 22 14.01 6.98 17.62
C GLU A 22 13.83 7.89 16.40
N ALA A 23 14.86 8.66 16.02
CA ALA A 23 14.78 9.55 14.85
C ALA A 23 14.68 8.78 13.53
N ALA A 24 15.21 7.54 13.47
CA ALA A 24 14.99 6.65 12.33
C ALA A 24 13.54 6.16 12.26
N TRP A 25 12.91 5.95 13.43
CA TRP A 25 11.51 5.59 13.52
C TRP A 25 10.59 6.71 13.03
N GLU A 26 10.82 7.93 13.48
CA GLU A 26 10.06 9.10 13.01
C GLU A 26 10.15 9.26 11.49
N GLN A 27 11.35 9.12 10.93
CA GLN A 27 11.56 9.15 9.48
C GLN A 27 10.84 8.02 8.75
N LEU A 28 10.87 6.80 9.29
CA LEU A 28 10.18 5.66 8.71
C LEU A 28 8.66 5.90 8.70
N VAL A 29 8.08 6.32 9.81
CA VAL A 29 6.65 6.63 9.90
C VAL A 29 6.29 7.72 8.89
N ALA A 30 7.01 8.85 8.90
CA ALA A 30 6.76 9.96 7.98
C ALA A 30 6.85 9.53 6.50
N LYS A 31 7.76 8.61 6.16
CA LYS A 31 7.94 8.07 4.81
C LYS A 31 6.73 7.25 4.34
N TYR A 32 6.11 6.46 5.21
CA TYR A 32 5.05 5.53 4.82
C TYR A 32 3.65 5.89 5.29
N GLU A 33 3.49 6.86 6.18
CA GLU A 33 2.20 7.27 6.75
C GLU A 33 1.18 7.55 5.64
N ARG A 34 1.58 8.32 4.62
CA ARG A 34 0.72 8.63 3.48
C ARG A 34 0.28 7.38 2.71
N LEU A 35 1.16 6.41 2.51
CA LEU A 35 0.84 5.15 1.82
C LEU A 35 -0.16 4.32 2.64
N VAL A 36 0.17 4.12 3.92
CA VAL A 36 -0.61 3.27 4.82
C VAL A 36 -2.00 3.87 5.07
N TYR A 37 -2.09 5.19 5.22
CA TYR A 37 -3.34 5.92 5.41
C TYR A 37 -4.21 5.97 4.14
N ALA A 38 -3.60 6.09 2.95
CA ALA A 38 -4.36 6.17 1.70
C ALA A 38 -5.04 4.85 1.31
N ILE A 39 -4.49 3.70 1.70
CA ILE A 39 -5.05 2.38 1.36
C ILE A 39 -6.48 2.17 1.89
N PRO A 40 -6.77 2.32 3.19
CA PRO A 40 -8.12 2.16 3.71
C PRO A 40 -9.10 3.19 3.13
N LEU A 41 -8.66 4.43 2.91
CA LEU A 41 -9.49 5.44 2.26
C LEU A 41 -9.87 5.03 0.83
N ASN A 42 -8.96 4.41 0.07
CA ASN A 42 -9.26 3.85 -1.24
C ASN A 42 -10.28 2.69 -1.18
N TYR A 43 -10.44 2.04 -0.02
CA TYR A 43 -11.48 1.04 0.21
C TYR A 43 -12.81 1.66 0.70
N GLY A 44 -12.93 2.99 0.79
CA GLY A 44 -14.13 3.68 1.25
C GLY A 44 -14.32 3.67 2.77
N LEU A 45 -13.25 3.40 3.53
CA LEU A 45 -13.26 3.48 4.99
C LEU A 45 -13.18 4.94 5.45
N SER A 46 -13.67 5.20 6.67
CA SER A 46 -13.64 6.54 7.25
C SER A 46 -12.22 6.97 7.59
N ARG A 47 -12.02 8.27 7.87
CA ARG A 47 -10.74 8.81 8.31
C ARG A 47 -10.27 8.20 9.63
N ASP A 48 -11.20 7.91 10.54
CA ASP A 48 -10.92 7.30 11.84
C ASP A 48 -10.48 5.84 11.67
N GLU A 49 -11.18 5.06 10.84
CA GLU A 49 -10.78 3.69 10.52
C GLU A 49 -9.43 3.64 9.79
N ALA A 50 -9.18 4.61 8.91
CA ALA A 50 -7.89 4.76 8.25
C ALA A 50 -6.76 5.05 9.25
N ALA A 51 -7.01 5.90 10.25
CA ALA A 51 -6.06 6.20 11.31
C ALA A 51 -5.78 4.96 12.18
N ASP A 52 -6.82 4.22 12.58
CA ASP A 52 -6.70 2.98 13.37
C ASP A 52 -5.89 1.92 12.62
N ILE A 53 -6.16 1.75 11.32
CA ILE A 53 -5.43 0.81 10.46
C ILE A 53 -3.97 1.24 10.32
N ALA A 54 -3.70 2.53 10.18
CA ALA A 54 -2.34 3.04 10.10
C ALA A 54 -1.56 2.80 11.39
N GLN A 55 -2.14 3.15 12.53
CA GLN A 55 -1.56 2.90 13.84
C GLN A 55 -1.27 1.41 14.05
N HIS A 56 -2.25 0.54 13.75
CA HIS A 56 -2.09 -0.91 13.86
C HIS A 56 -0.94 -1.42 12.97
N SER A 57 -0.83 -0.91 11.74
CA SER A 57 0.22 -1.32 10.79
C SER A 57 1.62 -1.00 11.32
N PHE A 58 1.82 0.18 11.91
CA PHE A 58 3.10 0.56 12.51
C PHE A 58 3.39 -0.18 13.82
N ILE A 59 2.38 -0.49 14.63
CA ILE A 59 2.56 -1.34 15.82
C ILE A 59 3.02 -2.74 15.41
N LEU A 60 2.40 -3.34 14.38
CA LEU A 60 2.83 -4.63 13.86
C LEU A 60 4.24 -4.57 13.29
N LEU A 61 4.62 -3.46 12.66
CA LEU A 61 5.98 -3.26 12.16
C LEU A 61 6.98 -3.30 13.30
N LEU A 62 6.70 -2.57 14.39
CA LEU A 62 7.52 -2.56 15.59
C LEU A 62 7.67 -3.95 16.20
N GLN A 63 6.57 -4.69 16.31
CA GLN A 63 6.56 -6.04 16.88
C GLN A 63 7.31 -7.07 16.02
N ASN A 64 7.40 -6.84 14.70
CA ASN A 64 8.00 -7.77 13.74
C ASN A 64 9.29 -7.23 13.11
N LEU A 65 9.88 -6.18 13.69
CA LEU A 65 11.01 -5.47 13.11
C LEU A 65 12.22 -6.40 12.88
N ASP A 66 12.44 -7.33 13.81
CA ASP A 66 13.55 -8.29 13.77
C ASP A 66 13.29 -9.49 12.84
N SER A 67 12.02 -9.76 12.51
CA SER A 67 11.65 -10.88 11.62
C SER A 67 11.58 -10.51 10.14
N LEU A 68 11.59 -9.21 9.83
CA LEU A 68 11.65 -8.69 8.46
C LEU A 68 13.04 -8.95 7.84
N ARG A 69 13.19 -10.09 7.17
CA ARG A 69 14.46 -10.53 6.55
C ARG A 69 14.84 -9.77 5.27
N ASP A 70 13.90 -9.06 4.66
CA ASP A 70 14.08 -8.40 3.37
C ASP A 70 13.68 -6.92 3.48
N ASP A 71 14.68 -6.12 3.81
CA ASP A 71 14.51 -4.72 4.17
C ASP A 71 14.06 -3.84 2.97
N GLU A 72 14.19 -4.33 1.73
CA GLU A 72 13.67 -3.65 0.52
C GLU A 72 12.15 -3.83 0.34
N ARG A 73 11.50 -4.64 1.19
CA ARG A 73 10.08 -4.99 1.07
C ARG A 73 9.17 -4.23 2.04
N LEU A 74 9.71 -3.30 2.82
CA LEU A 74 8.98 -2.58 3.86
C LEU A 74 7.68 -1.93 3.35
N GLY A 75 7.77 -1.13 2.27
CA GLY A 75 6.58 -0.49 1.69
C GLY A 75 5.54 -1.49 1.17
N GLY A 76 5.98 -2.62 0.62
CA GLY A 76 5.08 -3.68 0.16
C GLY A 76 4.41 -4.42 1.32
N TRP A 77 5.16 -4.70 2.38
CA TRP A 77 4.64 -5.33 3.60
C TRP A 77 3.64 -4.43 4.31
N LEU A 78 3.95 -3.13 4.48
CA LEU A 78 3.03 -2.15 5.06
C LEU A 78 1.74 -2.03 4.23
N ALA A 79 1.87 -2.00 2.90
CA ALA A 79 0.70 -1.98 2.03
C ALA A 79 -0.16 -3.25 2.16
N MET A 80 0.45 -4.42 2.27
CA MET A 80 -0.24 -5.69 2.49
C MET A 80 -0.99 -5.71 3.82
N VAL A 81 -0.36 -5.27 4.91
CA VAL A 81 -0.97 -5.17 6.23
C VAL A 81 -2.17 -4.21 6.18
N ALA A 82 -1.99 -2.99 5.66
CA ALA A 82 -3.07 -2.01 5.56
C ALA A 82 -4.25 -2.54 4.73
N ARG A 83 -3.99 -3.20 3.59
CA ARG A 83 -5.03 -3.87 2.79
C ARG A 83 -5.75 -4.91 3.62
N ARG A 84 -5.04 -5.89 4.19
CA ARG A 84 -5.63 -6.99 4.98
C ARG A 84 -6.55 -6.47 6.09
N HIS A 85 -6.12 -5.43 6.81
CA HIS A 85 -6.94 -4.83 7.85
C HIS A 85 -8.16 -4.09 7.29
N SER A 86 -8.02 -3.39 6.16
CA SER A 86 -9.14 -2.76 5.46
C SER A 86 -10.22 -3.78 5.07
N TRP A 87 -9.82 -4.92 4.50
CA TRP A 87 -10.72 -6.02 4.15
C TRP A 87 -11.45 -6.59 5.37
N ARG A 88 -10.77 -6.71 6.52
CA ARG A 88 -11.40 -7.18 7.76
C ARG A 88 -12.48 -6.22 8.27
N VAL A 89 -12.24 -4.91 8.18
CA VAL A 89 -13.23 -3.90 8.58
C VAL A 89 -14.43 -3.92 7.63
N LEU A 90 -14.21 -3.98 6.32
CA LEU A 90 -15.28 -4.09 5.34
C LEU A 90 -16.12 -5.38 5.52
N ALA A 91 -15.47 -6.53 5.72
CA ALA A 91 -16.17 -7.79 5.97
C ALA A 91 -16.98 -7.76 7.27
N ARG A 92 -16.51 -7.02 8.29
CA ARG A 92 -17.28 -6.79 9.51
C ARG A 92 -18.52 -5.93 9.24
N ARG A 93 -18.37 -4.81 8.52
CA ARG A 93 -19.49 -3.94 8.13
C ARG A 93 -20.55 -4.67 7.32
N GLN A 94 -20.17 -5.52 6.35
CA GLN A 94 -21.13 -6.31 5.58
C GLN A 94 -21.93 -7.28 6.45
N ARG A 95 -21.33 -7.84 7.50
CA ARG A 95 -22.04 -8.69 8.47
C ARG A 95 -22.94 -7.88 9.40
N GLU A 96 -22.55 -6.66 9.76
CA GLU A 96 -23.33 -5.75 10.61
C GLU A 96 -24.48 -5.07 9.85
N GLN A 97 -24.34 -4.82 8.55
CA GLN A 97 -25.39 -4.29 7.67
C GLN A 97 -26.41 -5.34 7.22
N ALA A 98 -26.18 -6.62 7.52
CA ALA A 98 -27.15 -7.67 7.28
C ALA A 98 -28.33 -7.65 8.28
N THR A 99 -28.39 -6.68 9.19
CA THR A 99 -29.56 -6.33 10.02
C THR A 99 -30.18 -5.00 9.54
N PRO A 100 -31.50 -4.92 9.30
CA PRO A 100 -32.12 -3.75 8.69
C PRO A 100 -32.50 -2.69 9.73
N ASP A 101 -31.92 -1.50 9.60
CA ASP A 101 -32.42 -0.12 9.89
C ASP A 101 -31.19 0.82 9.99
N ASP A 102 -31.20 2.12 9.71
CA ASP A 102 -32.17 3.10 9.22
C ASP A 102 -31.35 4.32 8.71
N ASP A 103 -31.99 5.15 7.90
CA ASP A 103 -31.67 6.51 7.45
C ASP A 103 -30.37 7.22 7.87
N LEU A 104 -29.63 7.73 6.86
CA LEU A 104 -28.59 8.75 7.05
C LEU A 104 -28.74 9.88 6.03
N ALA A 105 -29.38 10.96 6.47
CA ALA A 105 -29.43 12.25 5.79
C ALA A 105 -28.00 12.74 5.48
N THR A 106 -27.70 12.89 4.19
CA THR A 106 -26.37 13.21 3.70
C THR A 106 -26.11 14.72 3.73
N LEU A 107 -25.05 15.15 4.44
CA LEU A 107 -24.59 16.54 4.47
C LEU A 107 -24.05 16.95 3.08
N PRO A 108 -24.58 18.02 2.43
CA PRO A 108 -24.26 18.36 1.04
C PRO A 108 -22.77 18.58 0.75
N ASN A 109 -22.00 19.07 1.73
CA ASN A 109 -20.59 19.41 1.55
C ASN A 109 -19.67 18.18 1.52
N GLN A 110 -20.08 17.05 2.11
CA GLN A 110 -19.29 15.82 2.09
C GLN A 110 -19.47 15.02 0.80
N VAL A 111 -20.59 15.23 0.10
CA VAL A 111 -20.90 14.58 -1.17
C VAL A 111 -20.06 15.15 -2.31
N ASP A 112 -19.84 16.46 -2.34
CA ASP A 112 -19.09 17.10 -3.42
C ASP A 112 -17.58 16.79 -3.33
N ASP A 113 -17.00 16.85 -2.12
CA ASP A 113 -15.61 16.46 -1.87
C ASP A 113 -15.36 14.98 -2.16
N SER A 114 -16.30 14.08 -1.79
CA SER A 114 -16.17 12.66 -2.08
C SER A 114 -16.32 12.33 -3.56
N GLN A 115 -17.22 13.01 -4.28
CA GLN A 115 -17.35 12.85 -5.74
C GLN A 115 -16.12 13.35 -6.48
N ARG A 116 -15.55 14.49 -6.07
CA ARG A 116 -14.32 15.01 -6.64
C ARG A 116 -13.14 14.06 -6.41
N GLN A 117 -12.97 13.58 -5.18
CA GLN A 117 -11.94 12.59 -4.86
C GLN A 117 -12.11 11.28 -5.63
N GLN A 118 -13.36 10.83 -5.82
CA GLN A 118 -13.66 9.63 -6.59
C GLN A 118 -13.31 9.81 -8.07
N ARG A 119 -13.57 10.99 -8.67
CA ARG A 119 -13.15 11.31 -10.04
C ARG A 119 -11.63 11.34 -10.19
N GLU A 120 -10.93 12.06 -9.33
CA GLU A 120 -9.46 12.11 -9.33
C GLU A 120 -8.84 10.71 -9.15
N ARG A 121 -9.50 9.84 -8.37
CA ARG A 121 -9.11 8.45 -8.19
C ARG A 121 -9.33 7.60 -9.44
N GLN A 122 -10.49 7.76 -10.09
CA GLN A 122 -10.81 7.07 -11.34
C GLN A 122 -9.78 7.41 -12.41
N GLU A 123 -9.47 8.70 -12.58
CA GLU A 123 -8.46 9.19 -13.53
C GLU A 123 -7.07 8.61 -13.24
N ARG A 124 -6.65 8.56 -11.97
CA ARG A 124 -5.37 7.94 -11.59
C ARG A 124 -5.34 6.45 -11.90
N LEU A 125 -6.42 5.74 -11.65
CA LEU A 125 -6.52 4.31 -11.98
C LEU A 125 -6.46 4.09 -13.50
N GLU A 126 -7.12 4.94 -14.28
CA GLU A 126 -7.06 4.93 -15.74
C GLU A 126 -5.64 5.15 -16.24
N TRP A 127 -4.89 6.11 -15.69
CA TRP A 127 -3.49 6.32 -16.03
C TRP A 127 -2.60 5.13 -15.68
N VAL A 128 -2.80 4.52 -14.51
CA VAL A 128 -2.05 3.31 -14.12
C VAL A 128 -2.35 2.15 -15.06
N MET A 129 -3.62 1.92 -15.40
CA MET A 129 -4.00 0.86 -16.33
C MET A 129 -3.48 1.12 -17.75
N ALA A 130 -3.53 2.38 -18.21
CA ALA A 130 -2.97 2.77 -19.49
C ALA A 130 -1.45 2.55 -19.52
N GLY A 131 -0.73 2.97 -18.47
CA GLY A 131 0.72 2.76 -18.34
C GLY A 131 1.10 1.29 -18.26
N LEU A 132 0.33 0.47 -17.53
CA LEU A 132 0.54 -0.98 -17.48
C LEU A 132 0.42 -1.62 -18.87
N ASN A 133 -0.49 -1.15 -19.70
CA ASN A 133 -0.66 -1.63 -21.07
C ASN A 133 0.48 -1.22 -22.03
N GLN A 134 1.34 -0.27 -21.64
CA GLN A 134 2.54 0.09 -22.41
C GLN A 134 3.76 -0.76 -22.03
N LEU A 135 3.72 -1.47 -20.91
CA LEU A 135 4.82 -2.34 -20.49
C LEU A 135 4.92 -3.60 -21.34
N ASP A 136 6.14 -4.16 -21.41
CA ASP A 136 6.33 -5.50 -21.93
C ASP A 136 5.51 -6.53 -21.14
N ASP A 137 5.03 -7.58 -21.81
CA ASP A 137 4.12 -8.57 -21.24
C ASP A 137 4.62 -9.16 -19.93
N ARG A 138 5.93 -9.38 -19.81
CA ARG A 138 6.55 -9.94 -18.60
C ARG A 138 6.44 -8.98 -17.43
N CYS A 139 6.78 -7.70 -17.61
CA CYS A 139 6.65 -6.69 -16.55
C CYS A 139 5.18 -6.42 -16.19
N ARG A 140 4.29 -6.33 -17.18
CA ARG A 140 2.86 -6.13 -16.96
C ARG A 140 2.27 -7.25 -16.11
N GLN A 141 2.48 -8.51 -16.51
CA GLN A 141 1.96 -9.67 -15.80
C GLN A 141 2.52 -9.75 -14.37
N LEU A 142 3.80 -9.45 -14.17
CA LEU A 142 4.42 -9.48 -12.84
C LEU A 142 3.76 -8.47 -11.89
N LEU A 143 3.49 -7.25 -12.37
CA LEU A 143 2.83 -6.22 -11.57
C LEU A 143 1.36 -6.57 -11.30
N LEU A 144 0.66 -7.15 -12.26
CA LEU A 144 -0.71 -7.64 -12.05
C LEU A 144 -0.75 -8.72 -10.96
N ALA A 145 0.13 -9.74 -11.06
CA ALA A 145 0.21 -10.80 -10.05
C ALA A 145 0.56 -10.28 -8.65
N LEU A 146 1.47 -9.30 -8.56
CA LEU A 146 1.89 -8.75 -7.28
C LEU A 146 0.85 -7.85 -6.60
N TYR A 147 -0.03 -7.19 -7.36
CA TYR A 147 -0.84 -6.10 -6.83
C TYR A 147 -2.34 -6.21 -7.08
N PHE A 148 -2.78 -6.96 -8.08
CA PHE A 148 -4.17 -7.01 -8.56
C PHE A 148 -4.81 -8.40 -8.44
N GLU A 149 -4.03 -9.46 -8.23
CA GLU A 149 -4.58 -10.79 -7.96
C GLU A 149 -5.21 -10.88 -6.56
N SER A 150 -6.44 -11.41 -6.53
CA SER A 150 -7.29 -11.46 -5.32
C SER A 150 -6.81 -12.46 -4.28
N ASP A 151 -6.12 -13.51 -4.70
CA ASP A 151 -5.61 -14.62 -3.87
C ASP A 151 -4.25 -14.32 -3.24
N GLN A 152 -3.60 -13.20 -3.59
CA GLN A 152 -2.32 -12.75 -3.04
C GLN A 152 -1.25 -13.86 -3.04
N PRO A 153 -0.78 -14.29 -4.23
CA PRO A 153 0.15 -15.41 -4.34
C PRO A 153 1.44 -15.14 -3.56
N THR A 154 1.98 -16.20 -2.95
CA THR A 154 3.27 -16.12 -2.26
C THR A 154 4.37 -15.79 -3.26
N TYR A 155 5.47 -15.19 -2.79
CA TYR A 155 6.63 -14.93 -3.65
C TYR A 155 7.20 -16.23 -4.25
N GLU A 156 7.00 -17.37 -3.59
CA GLU A 156 7.35 -18.69 -4.13
C GLU A 156 6.47 -19.07 -5.32
N ALA A 157 5.15 -18.86 -5.23
CA ALA A 157 4.22 -19.08 -6.32
C ALA A 157 4.51 -18.14 -7.52
N ILE A 158 4.76 -16.86 -7.25
CA ILE A 158 5.14 -15.88 -8.29
C ILE A 158 6.49 -16.27 -8.92
N ALA A 159 7.49 -16.66 -8.12
CA ALA A 159 8.79 -17.09 -8.63
C ALA A 159 8.65 -18.28 -9.60
N GLN A 160 7.82 -19.26 -9.25
CA GLN A 160 7.52 -20.41 -10.10
C GLN A 160 6.79 -19.99 -11.39
N GLN A 161 5.73 -19.18 -11.29
CA GLN A 161 4.97 -18.68 -12.43
C GLN A 161 5.83 -17.94 -13.44
N PHE A 162 6.76 -17.09 -12.98
CA PHE A 162 7.62 -16.28 -13.84
C PHE A 162 8.97 -16.93 -14.16
N ASN A 163 9.16 -18.20 -13.76
CA ASN A 163 10.40 -18.97 -13.90
C ASN A 163 11.64 -18.16 -13.49
N MET A 164 11.63 -17.64 -12.25
CA MET A 164 12.73 -16.86 -11.69
C MET A 164 13.02 -17.26 -10.24
N ARG A 165 14.20 -16.89 -9.73
CA ARG A 165 14.51 -17.07 -8.30
C ARG A 165 13.68 -16.10 -7.46
N VAL A 166 13.24 -16.53 -6.27
CA VAL A 166 12.50 -15.68 -5.32
C VAL A 166 13.23 -14.35 -5.05
N GLY A 167 14.56 -14.40 -4.84
CA GLY A 167 15.38 -13.20 -4.64
C GLY A 167 15.49 -12.29 -5.87
N SER A 168 15.05 -12.73 -7.05
CA SER A 168 15.00 -11.90 -8.26
C SER A 168 13.70 -11.11 -8.40
N ILE A 169 12.67 -11.39 -7.59
CA ILE A 169 11.37 -10.70 -7.65
C ILE A 169 11.54 -9.23 -7.28
N GLY A 170 12.21 -8.91 -6.19
CA GLY A 170 12.43 -7.53 -5.72
C GLY A 170 13.09 -6.63 -6.79
N PRO A 171 14.29 -6.99 -7.29
CA PRO A 171 14.95 -6.22 -8.35
C PRO A 171 14.15 -6.15 -9.66
N THR A 172 13.43 -7.22 -10.02
CA THR A 172 12.61 -7.22 -11.24
C THR A 172 11.39 -6.31 -11.10
N ARG A 173 10.71 -6.38 -9.95
CA ARG A 173 9.61 -5.48 -9.57
C ARG A 173 10.06 -4.03 -9.60
N ALA A 174 11.22 -3.70 -9.02
CA ALA A 174 11.76 -2.33 -9.02
C ALA A 174 11.96 -1.80 -10.45
N ARG A 175 12.57 -2.61 -11.34
CA ARG A 175 12.73 -2.23 -12.75
C ARG A 175 11.39 -2.04 -13.48
N CYS A 176 10.43 -2.94 -13.26
CA CYS A 176 9.11 -2.83 -13.89
C CYS A 176 8.33 -1.60 -13.38
N LEU A 177 8.45 -1.25 -12.09
CA LEU A 177 7.85 -0.03 -11.54
C LEU A 177 8.53 1.24 -12.07
N ALA A 178 9.86 1.22 -12.24
CA ALA A 178 10.58 2.33 -12.85
C ALA A 178 10.10 2.58 -14.29
N ARG A 179 9.95 1.52 -15.08
CA ARG A 179 9.34 1.60 -16.42
C ARG A 179 7.91 2.11 -16.39
N LEU A 180 7.07 1.61 -15.48
CA LEU A 180 5.69 2.07 -15.37
C LEU A 180 5.62 3.59 -15.13
N LYS A 181 6.52 4.11 -14.29
CA LYS A 181 6.60 5.54 -13.96
C LYS A 181 6.85 6.41 -15.20
N GLU A 182 7.57 5.93 -16.21
CA GLU A 182 7.82 6.66 -17.47
C GLU A 182 6.55 6.89 -18.28
N TYR A 183 5.50 6.09 -18.06
CA TYR A 183 4.21 6.19 -18.74
C TYR A 183 3.11 6.88 -17.93
N LEU A 184 3.42 7.30 -16.69
CA LEU A 184 2.46 8.04 -15.86
C LEU A 184 2.61 9.55 -16.12
N PRO A 185 1.50 10.31 -16.09
CA PRO A 185 1.57 11.76 -16.17
C PRO A 185 2.32 12.34 -14.95
N ASN A 186 3.11 13.39 -15.19
CA ASN A 186 3.92 14.10 -14.19
C ASN A 186 3.08 14.76 -13.10
#